data_AF-A0AAD9NJC2-F1
#
_entry.id   AF-A0AAD9NJC2-F1
#
_cell.length_a   1.000
_cell.length_b   1.000
_cell.length_c   1.000
_cell.angle_alpha   90.00
_cell.angle_beta   90.00
_cell.angle_gamma   90.00
#
_symmetry.space_group_name_H-M   'P 1'
#
loop_
_entity.id
_entity.type
_entity.pdbx_description
1 polymer ?
#
loop_
_entity_poly.entity_id
_entity_poly.type
_entity_poly.pdbx_seq_one_letter_code
_entity_poly.pdbx_strand_id
1 'polypeptide(L)'
;MWAKILLVFALVSLETGELVPARVSSPKKADEFRAKVIQFAYEVSTDPELKNLWDKSAYDPWMPEMPQFQCDTSQQYGPSTSVHRLRPSDVKVLAAMGDSISAGNGVGAERLLAVALENRGESWDIGGDFSLEEGVITLTTVFQKYTPDLKGKSVCVSQETNEKKSWLNVAEPGGDSSDMPYQAQLIVDRCKRDERIDINNDWKMVTLFIGGNDFCGSCDFSQPDFIDPNHTPEVYRQKIEEALDILHTKLPKTFVNLVPMFDITPLNNFTDPLCTLSHWLFCDCVVVNATEMKPLQLGYYNELKSLIDSGKYETKDDFTVVIQPMFVDSDLPVDPETGEYIRTFLSPDCFHPGRGAHQSFALTLWNTMFIPVGQKPQNVKQLEYKWYCPTESKAAQNEPVPLGAMLTKGAVVTIYLRSLGPWRSMNSKWRSMLKREVTRLVINSPCPNYDYRAILPRMSYSVLQQ
;
A
#
# COMPACT_ATOMS: atom_id res chain seq x y z
N MET A 1 7.35 -6.56 29.64
CA MET A 1 6.04 -5.89 29.81
C MET A 1 5.26 -5.94 28.51
N TRP A 2 5.83 -5.41 27.42
CA TRP A 2 5.32 -5.47 26.05
C TRP A 2 4.76 -6.84 25.66
N ALA A 3 5.56 -7.91 25.78
CA ALA A 3 5.13 -9.29 26.05
C ALA A 3 3.61 -9.53 26.32
N LYS A 4 3.10 -9.04 27.46
CA LYS A 4 1.73 -9.28 27.92
C LYS A 4 0.71 -8.31 27.31
N ILE A 5 1.17 -7.16 26.81
CA ILE A 5 0.37 -6.25 26.00
C ILE A 5 0.18 -6.85 24.59
N LEU A 6 1.22 -7.48 24.04
CA LEU A 6 1.21 -8.23 22.79
C LEU A 6 0.22 -9.40 22.84
N LEU A 7 0.33 -10.25 23.88
CA LEU A 7 -0.60 -11.37 24.09
C LEU A 7 -2.05 -10.88 24.21
N VAL A 8 -2.29 -9.78 24.94
CA VAL A 8 -3.63 -9.17 25.05
C VAL A 8 -4.09 -8.56 23.72
N PHE A 9 -3.23 -7.93 22.94
CA PHE A 9 -3.59 -7.44 21.59
C PHE A 9 -3.96 -8.61 20.68
N ALA A 10 -3.14 -9.66 20.63
CA ALA A 10 -3.44 -10.89 19.88
C ALA A 10 -4.79 -11.49 20.29
N LEU A 11 -5.05 -11.67 21.60
CA LEU A 11 -6.32 -12.18 22.14
C LEU A 11 -7.53 -11.29 21.80
N VAL A 12 -7.34 -9.97 21.80
CA VAL A 12 -8.39 -9.03 21.36
C VAL A 12 -8.62 -9.12 19.84
N SER A 13 -7.58 -9.27 19.02
CA SER A 13 -7.69 -9.51 17.57
C SER A 13 -8.38 -10.83 17.24
N LEU A 14 -8.09 -11.88 18.03
CA LEU A 14 -8.66 -13.22 17.93
C LEU A 14 -10.19 -13.20 18.06
N GLU A 15 -10.72 -12.61 19.15
CA GLU A 15 -12.17 -12.56 19.42
C GLU A 15 -12.94 -11.50 18.60
N THR A 16 -12.28 -10.45 18.10
CA THR A 16 -12.98 -9.36 17.37
C THR A 16 -12.88 -9.44 15.84
N GLY A 17 -11.87 -10.10 15.29
CA GLY A 17 -11.60 -10.15 13.85
C GLY A 17 -10.98 -8.87 13.28
N GLU A 18 -10.94 -7.76 14.04
CA GLU A 18 -10.50 -6.41 13.59
C GLU A 18 -8.98 -6.30 13.29
N LEU A 19 -8.22 -7.39 13.43
CA LEU A 19 -6.77 -7.46 13.15
C LEU A 19 -6.37 -8.79 12.49
N VAL A 20 -7.34 -9.44 11.82
CA VAL A 20 -7.09 -10.53 10.89
C VAL A 20 -6.85 -9.88 9.51
N PRO A 21 -5.67 -10.03 8.88
CA PRO A 21 -5.42 -9.43 7.57
C PRO A 21 -6.35 -10.04 6.49
N ALA A 22 -6.67 -9.27 5.45
CA ALA A 22 -7.64 -9.66 4.41
C ALA A 22 -7.31 -11.00 3.71
N ARG A 23 -6.03 -11.38 3.72
CA ARG A 23 -5.35 -12.67 3.47
C ARG A 23 -6.01 -13.97 3.96
N VAL A 24 -7.16 -13.86 4.59
CA VAL A 24 -7.94 -14.91 5.24
C VAL A 24 -9.16 -15.23 4.38
N SER A 25 -8.87 -15.73 3.18
CA SER A 25 -9.86 -16.27 2.23
C SER A 25 -10.63 -17.49 2.76
N SER A 26 -10.26 -18.04 3.91
CA SER A 26 -11.07 -19.01 4.66
C SER A 26 -10.83 -18.92 6.19
N PRO A 27 -11.82 -19.29 7.02
CA PRO A 27 -11.64 -19.38 8.48
C PRO A 27 -10.45 -20.25 8.93
N LYS A 28 -10.04 -21.24 8.11
CA LYS A 28 -8.86 -22.07 8.38
C LYS A 28 -7.55 -21.27 8.25
N LYS A 29 -7.35 -20.55 7.13
CA LYS A 29 -6.19 -19.62 6.99
C LYS A 29 -6.23 -18.54 8.09
N ALA A 30 -7.41 -18.18 8.63
CA ALA A 30 -7.55 -17.34 9.83
C ALA A 30 -6.88 -17.95 11.05
N ASP A 31 -7.32 -19.16 11.44
CA ASP A 31 -6.90 -19.80 12.68
C ASP A 31 -5.42 -20.21 12.63
N GLU A 32 -4.89 -20.45 11.42
CA GLU A 32 -3.46 -20.66 11.16
C GLU A 32 -2.64 -19.37 11.35
N PHE A 33 -3.02 -18.24 10.74
CA PHE A 33 -2.36 -16.95 10.97
C PHE A 33 -2.45 -16.50 12.44
N ARG A 34 -3.63 -16.66 13.04
CA ARG A 34 -3.90 -16.45 14.47
C ARG A 34 -2.95 -17.23 15.37
N ALA A 35 -2.74 -18.52 15.08
CA ALA A 35 -1.78 -19.35 15.80
C ALA A 35 -0.34 -18.83 15.66
N LYS A 36 0.08 -18.42 14.45
CA LYS A 36 1.40 -17.78 14.23
C LYS A 36 1.56 -16.50 15.07
N VAL A 37 0.54 -15.65 15.15
CA VAL A 37 0.59 -14.40 15.96
C VAL A 37 0.66 -14.69 17.47
N ILE A 38 -0.04 -15.70 17.97
CA ILE A 38 0.10 -16.14 19.38
C ILE A 38 1.52 -16.64 19.64
N GLN A 39 2.05 -17.49 18.76
CA GLN A 39 3.38 -18.07 18.90
C GLN A 39 4.47 -16.99 18.89
N PHE A 40 4.40 -16.06 17.94
CA PHE A 40 5.25 -14.86 17.87
C PHE A 40 5.22 -14.05 19.17
N ALA A 41 4.01 -13.73 19.67
CA ALA A 41 3.85 -12.98 20.91
C ALA A 41 4.39 -13.74 22.13
N TYR A 42 4.31 -15.07 22.14
CA TYR A 42 4.87 -15.93 23.18
C TYR A 42 6.40 -15.98 23.13
N GLU A 43 7.01 -16.22 21.97
CA GLU A 43 8.47 -16.31 21.79
C GLU A 43 9.15 -14.99 22.16
N VAL A 44 8.71 -13.87 21.57
CA VAL A 44 9.19 -12.51 21.91
C VAL A 44 8.95 -12.15 23.39
N SER A 45 7.99 -12.80 24.07
CA SER A 45 7.75 -12.58 25.50
C SER A 45 8.61 -13.39 26.46
N THR A 46 9.09 -14.56 26.01
CA THR A 46 9.74 -15.57 26.86
C THR A 46 11.23 -15.69 26.62
N ASP A 47 11.68 -15.48 25.38
CA ASP A 47 13.10 -15.46 25.04
C ASP A 47 13.76 -14.14 25.51
N PRO A 48 14.83 -14.17 26.34
CA PRO A 48 15.46 -12.95 26.84
C PRO A 48 16.20 -12.14 25.78
N GLU A 49 16.65 -12.75 24.68
CA GLU A 49 17.45 -12.14 23.62
C GLU A 49 16.56 -11.45 22.59
N LEU A 50 15.53 -12.13 22.06
CA LEU A 50 14.47 -11.53 21.24
C LEU A 50 13.85 -10.33 21.97
N LYS A 51 13.50 -10.51 23.25
CA LYS A 51 12.95 -9.44 24.09
C LYS A 51 13.93 -8.28 24.32
N ASN A 52 15.24 -8.51 24.27
CA ASN A 52 16.28 -7.49 24.42
C ASN A 52 16.53 -6.73 23.10
N LEU A 53 16.48 -7.39 21.94
CA LEU A 53 16.44 -6.75 20.62
C LEU A 53 15.18 -5.89 20.44
N TRP A 54 14.04 -6.41 20.91
CA TRP A 54 12.74 -5.75 20.92
C TRP A 54 12.66 -4.53 21.85
N ASP A 55 13.17 -4.64 23.09
CA ASP A 55 13.12 -3.53 24.07
C ASP A 55 14.16 -2.42 23.76
N LYS A 56 15.20 -2.68 22.93
CA LYS A 56 16.30 -1.73 22.63
C LYS A 56 16.19 -0.98 21.31
N SER A 57 15.43 -1.47 20.34
CA SER A 57 15.36 -0.84 19.02
C SER A 57 14.71 0.55 19.10
N ALA A 58 15.52 1.58 18.91
CA ALA A 58 15.11 2.77 18.19
C ALA A 58 15.58 2.53 16.75
N TYR A 59 14.65 2.23 15.85
CA TYR A 59 14.96 1.98 14.46
C TYR A 59 15.16 3.32 13.75
N ASP A 60 16.38 3.56 13.26
CA ASP A 60 16.70 4.73 12.43
C ASP A 60 16.53 4.31 10.96
N PRO A 61 15.45 4.75 10.26
CA PRO A 61 15.20 4.35 8.89
C PRO A 61 16.22 5.01 7.96
N TRP A 62 16.62 4.28 6.92
CA TRP A 62 17.37 4.88 5.83
C TRP A 62 16.54 5.98 5.19
N MET A 63 17.18 7.12 4.93
CA MET A 63 16.60 8.30 4.32
C MET A 63 17.54 8.75 3.19
N PRO A 64 17.07 8.83 1.94
CA PRO A 64 17.89 9.31 0.84
C PRO A 64 18.17 10.81 0.94
N GLU A 65 19.24 11.29 0.31
CA GLU A 65 19.46 12.73 0.13
C GLU A 65 18.43 13.27 -0.87
N MET A 66 17.50 14.07 -0.36
CA MET A 66 16.31 14.51 -1.09
C MET A 66 16.69 15.56 -2.16
N PRO A 67 16.49 15.30 -3.48
CA PRO A 67 16.84 16.27 -4.51
C PRO A 67 15.96 17.52 -4.37
N GLN A 68 16.56 18.71 -4.49
CA GLN A 68 15.80 19.96 -4.41
C GLN A 68 14.79 20.04 -5.56
N PHE A 69 13.51 20.28 -5.25
CA PHE A 69 12.49 20.52 -6.25
C PHE A 69 12.72 21.89 -6.93
N GLN A 70 13.07 21.88 -8.22
CA GLN A 70 13.42 23.06 -9.01
C GLN A 70 12.54 23.23 -10.26
N CYS A 71 11.45 22.48 -10.39
CA CYS A 71 10.57 22.56 -11.55
C CYS A 71 9.71 23.83 -11.52
N ASP A 72 9.59 24.52 -12.66
CA ASP A 72 8.61 25.59 -12.83
C ASP A 72 7.19 25.00 -12.83
N THR A 73 6.33 25.52 -11.96
CA THR A 73 4.90 25.17 -11.88
C THR A 73 3.99 26.38 -12.08
N SER A 74 4.55 27.53 -12.46
CA SER A 74 3.80 28.76 -12.75
C SER A 74 3.01 28.69 -14.05
N GLN A 75 3.38 27.80 -14.96
CA GLN A 75 2.79 27.69 -16.29
C GLN A 75 1.37 27.10 -16.23
N GLN A 76 0.37 27.98 -16.35
CA GLN A 76 -1.04 27.60 -16.41
C GLN A 76 -1.49 27.28 -17.83
N TYR A 77 -2.40 26.32 -17.96
CA TYR A 77 -2.95 25.85 -19.23
C TYR A 77 -4.46 25.64 -19.15
N GLY A 78 -5.14 25.68 -20.31
CA GLY A 78 -6.50 25.15 -20.43
C GLY A 78 -6.56 23.64 -20.19
N PRO A 79 -7.68 23.10 -19.66
CA PRO A 79 -7.78 21.72 -19.18
C PRO A 79 -7.61 20.69 -20.32
N SER A 80 -6.93 19.58 -20.05
CA SER A 80 -6.78 18.50 -21.03
C SER A 80 -8.11 17.83 -21.35
N THR A 81 -8.32 17.58 -22.64
CA THR A 81 -9.45 16.84 -23.19
C THR A 81 -9.19 15.33 -23.34
N SER A 82 -7.92 14.90 -23.31
CA SER A 82 -7.51 13.50 -23.52
C SER A 82 -6.43 13.06 -22.53
N VAL A 83 -6.49 11.79 -22.13
CA VAL A 83 -5.62 11.15 -21.15
C VAL A 83 -4.15 11.13 -21.61
N HIS A 84 -3.92 10.99 -22.93
CA HIS A 84 -2.58 11.02 -23.54
C HIS A 84 -1.92 12.41 -23.51
N ARG A 85 -2.69 13.47 -23.21
CA ARG A 85 -2.23 14.88 -23.11
C ARG A 85 -2.29 15.43 -21.68
N LEU A 86 -2.35 14.58 -20.66
CA LEU A 86 -2.33 15.02 -19.27
C LEU A 86 -0.98 15.65 -18.86
N ARG A 87 -1.06 16.77 -18.15
CA ARG A 87 0.03 17.36 -17.36
C ARG A 87 -0.29 17.24 -15.87
N PRO A 88 0.68 17.40 -14.96
CA PRO A 88 0.41 17.33 -13.52
C PRO A 88 -0.69 18.28 -13.03
N SER A 89 -0.79 19.47 -13.64
CA SER A 89 -1.80 20.48 -13.34
C SER A 89 -3.23 20.13 -13.80
N ASP A 90 -3.40 19.10 -14.63
CA ASP A 90 -4.73 18.61 -15.04
C ASP A 90 -5.34 17.68 -13.98
N VAL A 91 -4.49 16.88 -13.29
CA VAL A 91 -4.91 15.91 -12.28
C VAL A 91 -5.43 16.64 -11.04
N LYS A 92 -6.65 16.30 -10.61
CA LYS A 92 -7.36 16.90 -9.47
C LYS A 92 -7.58 15.94 -8.32
N VAL A 93 -7.46 14.64 -8.56
CA VAL A 93 -7.66 13.60 -7.54
C VAL A 93 -6.57 12.54 -7.67
N LEU A 94 -5.99 12.12 -6.55
CA LEU A 94 -5.23 10.87 -6.49
C LEU A 94 -6.03 9.81 -5.72
N ALA A 95 -5.86 8.54 -6.08
CA ALA A 95 -6.40 7.39 -5.36
C ALA A 95 -5.38 6.25 -5.35
N ALA A 96 -5.48 5.34 -4.37
CA ALA A 96 -4.55 4.23 -4.20
C ALA A 96 -5.29 2.95 -3.83
N MET A 97 -4.90 1.83 -4.44
CA MET A 97 -5.38 0.48 -4.16
C MET A 97 -4.19 -0.49 -4.16
N GLY A 98 -4.25 -1.51 -3.30
CA GLY A 98 -3.12 -2.36 -2.98
C GLY A 98 -3.21 -3.05 -1.62
N ASP A 99 -2.05 -3.37 -1.07
CA ASP A 99 -1.89 -4.06 0.21
C ASP A 99 -1.40 -3.14 1.35
N SER A 100 -0.75 -3.74 2.36
CA SER A 100 -0.17 -3.06 3.51
C SER A 100 0.91 -2.03 3.15
N ILE A 101 1.62 -2.18 2.03
CA ILE A 101 2.60 -1.18 1.58
C ILE A 101 1.87 0.10 1.14
N SER A 102 0.85 -0.03 0.30
CA SER A 102 -0.01 1.09 -0.11
C SER A 102 -0.83 1.65 1.06
N ALA A 103 -1.13 0.85 2.10
CA ALA A 103 -1.73 1.32 3.36
C ALA A 103 -0.72 2.01 4.31
N GLY A 104 0.57 2.07 3.97
CA GLY A 104 1.62 2.73 4.77
C GLY A 104 2.04 1.97 6.03
N ASN A 105 1.86 0.65 6.09
CA ASN A 105 2.45 -0.17 7.16
C ASN A 105 3.99 -0.11 7.11
N GLY A 106 4.63 -0.03 8.28
CA GLY A 106 6.09 0.12 8.39
C GLY A 106 6.62 1.55 8.19
N VAL A 107 5.84 2.45 7.58
CA VAL A 107 6.29 3.82 7.28
C VAL A 107 6.46 4.63 8.56
N GLY A 108 7.70 5.01 8.85
CA GLY A 108 8.06 5.71 10.09
C GLY A 108 7.99 4.82 11.35
N ALA A 109 7.92 3.49 11.20
CA ALA A 109 7.86 2.57 12.33
C ALA A 109 9.21 2.51 13.08
N GLU A 110 9.32 3.20 14.21
CA GLU A 110 10.51 3.14 15.09
C GLU A 110 10.73 1.75 15.73
N ARG A 111 9.69 0.89 15.76
CA ARG A 111 9.66 -0.45 16.39
C ARG A 111 8.67 -1.38 15.70
N LEU A 112 8.86 -2.69 15.87
CA LEU A 112 8.06 -3.74 15.22
C LEU A 112 6.54 -3.65 15.48
N LEU A 113 6.08 -3.18 16.65
CA LEU A 113 4.64 -2.92 16.88
C LEU A 113 4.07 -1.76 16.05
N ALA A 114 4.89 -0.77 15.67
CA ALA A 114 4.43 0.35 14.87
C ALA A 114 4.23 -0.05 13.39
N VAL A 115 4.78 -1.19 12.95
CA VAL A 115 4.57 -1.72 11.59
C VAL A 115 3.09 -2.06 11.35
N ALA A 116 2.39 -2.53 12.38
CA ALA A 116 0.95 -2.80 12.33
C ALA A 116 0.07 -1.53 12.25
N LEU A 117 0.66 -0.32 12.28
CA LEU A 117 -0.05 0.93 12.08
C LEU A 117 -0.05 1.29 10.59
N GLU A 118 -1.24 1.41 10.01
CA GLU A 118 -1.46 1.86 8.63
C GLU A 118 -1.17 3.37 8.50
N ASN A 119 0.09 3.75 8.33
CA ASN A 119 0.50 5.15 8.26
C ASN A 119 0.23 5.78 6.88
N ARG A 120 -1.03 5.70 6.43
CA ARG A 120 -1.50 6.19 5.12
C ARG A 120 -1.15 7.65 4.86
N GLY A 121 -1.13 8.49 5.91
CA GLY A 121 -0.68 9.88 5.84
C GLY A 121 0.75 10.09 5.31
N GLU A 122 1.59 9.06 5.35
CA GLU A 122 2.96 9.04 4.80
C GLU A 122 3.14 8.03 3.66
N SER A 123 2.08 7.39 3.17
CA SER A 123 2.20 6.43 2.07
C SER A 123 2.73 7.08 0.80
N TRP A 124 3.57 6.35 0.07
CA TRP A 124 4.30 6.81 -1.11
C TRP A 124 3.35 7.26 -2.25
N ASP A 125 2.20 6.60 -2.35
CA ASP A 125 1.16 6.85 -3.33
C ASP A 125 0.41 8.17 -3.04
N ILE A 126 -0.34 8.28 -1.94
CA ILE A 126 -1.22 9.43 -1.69
C ILE A 126 -1.18 9.97 -0.25
N GLY A 127 -0.10 9.69 0.50
CA GLY A 127 0.12 10.26 1.83
C GLY A 127 0.24 11.79 1.79
N GLY A 128 -0.47 12.47 2.68
CA GLY A 128 -0.69 13.91 2.64
C GLY A 128 -0.44 14.67 3.95
N ASP A 129 0.21 14.06 4.94
CA ASP A 129 0.50 14.68 6.25
C ASP A 129 1.60 15.76 6.21
N PHE A 130 2.48 15.70 5.21
CA PHE A 130 3.66 16.56 5.06
C PHE A 130 3.74 17.17 3.65
N SER A 131 4.76 17.98 3.40
CA SER A 131 5.06 18.66 2.14
C SER A 131 6.51 18.43 1.67
N LEU A 132 6.80 18.76 0.41
CA LEU A 132 8.18 18.78 -0.12
C LEU A 132 9.09 19.77 0.61
N GLU A 133 8.54 20.89 1.13
CA GLU A 133 9.27 21.86 1.95
C GLU A 133 9.71 21.28 3.30
N GLU A 134 8.94 20.33 3.84
CA GLU A 134 9.28 19.56 5.05
C GLU A 134 10.20 18.37 4.74
N GLY A 135 10.65 18.23 3.48
CA GLY A 135 11.57 17.18 3.05
C GLY A 135 10.92 15.80 2.91
N VAL A 136 9.60 15.72 2.70
CA VAL A 136 8.87 14.46 2.53
C VAL A 136 8.34 14.30 1.09
N ILE A 137 8.73 13.24 0.39
CA ILE A 137 8.17 12.89 -0.94
C ILE A 137 7.09 11.80 -0.83
N THR A 138 5.86 12.16 -1.17
CA THR A 138 4.83 11.25 -1.70
C THR A 138 4.35 11.76 -3.06
N LEU A 139 3.69 10.95 -3.88
CA LEU A 139 3.13 11.44 -5.16
C LEU A 139 2.21 12.64 -4.94
N THR A 140 1.41 12.64 -3.87
CA THR A 140 0.62 13.78 -3.41
C THR A 140 1.46 15.04 -3.22
N THR A 141 2.56 15.00 -2.46
CA THR A 141 3.39 16.20 -2.19
C THR A 141 3.93 16.84 -3.46
N VAL A 142 4.19 16.04 -4.51
CA VAL A 142 4.67 16.49 -5.81
C VAL A 142 3.54 17.07 -6.66
N PHE A 143 2.41 16.36 -6.78
CA PHE A 143 1.23 16.88 -7.48
C PHE A 143 0.70 18.17 -6.85
N GLN A 144 0.82 18.36 -5.54
CA GLN A 144 0.45 19.61 -4.85
C GLN A 144 1.26 20.84 -5.31
N LYS A 145 2.40 20.66 -6.00
CA LYS A 145 3.13 21.78 -6.64
C LYS A 145 2.45 22.32 -7.91
N TYR A 146 1.60 21.51 -8.54
CA TYR A 146 0.91 21.82 -9.81
C TYR A 146 -0.61 21.97 -9.64
N THR A 147 -1.21 21.26 -8.70
CA THR A 147 -2.61 21.39 -8.27
C THR A 147 -2.64 21.53 -6.74
N PRO A 148 -2.69 22.76 -6.17
CA PRO A 148 -2.70 22.94 -4.72
C PRO A 148 -3.92 22.31 -4.01
N ASP A 149 -5.10 22.40 -4.63
CA ASP A 149 -6.36 21.78 -4.20
C ASP A 149 -6.48 20.32 -4.66
N LEU A 150 -5.46 19.50 -4.32
CA LEU A 150 -5.41 18.08 -4.71
C LEU A 150 -6.28 17.23 -3.78
N LYS A 151 -7.21 16.48 -4.37
CA LYS A 151 -8.21 15.69 -3.66
C LYS A 151 -7.75 14.23 -3.49
N GLY A 152 -8.35 13.52 -2.53
CA GLY A 152 -8.18 12.08 -2.32
C GLY A 152 -7.05 11.68 -1.38
N LYS A 153 -6.12 12.59 -1.05
CA LYS A 153 -4.95 12.31 -0.21
C LYS A 153 -5.30 11.81 1.18
N SER A 154 -4.53 10.86 1.70
CA SER A 154 -4.69 10.33 3.05
C SER A 154 -4.00 11.18 4.10
N VAL A 155 -4.48 11.14 5.34
CA VAL A 155 -3.91 11.86 6.49
C VAL A 155 -3.96 11.02 7.77
N CYS A 156 -2.91 11.11 8.59
CA CYS A 156 -2.61 10.29 9.76
C CYS A 156 -2.48 8.78 9.48
N VAL A 157 -1.97 8.06 10.48
CA VAL A 157 -2.29 6.63 10.69
C VAL A 157 -3.80 6.43 10.63
N SER A 158 -4.32 5.57 9.75
CA SER A 158 -5.76 5.30 9.64
C SER A 158 -6.11 4.02 8.87
N GLN A 159 -7.14 3.31 9.36
CA GLN A 159 -7.79 2.21 8.63
C GLN A 159 -8.51 2.70 7.37
N GLU A 160 -8.63 1.82 6.36
CA GLU A 160 -9.49 2.02 5.17
C GLU A 160 -10.86 2.59 5.57
N THR A 161 -11.52 1.95 6.55
CA THR A 161 -12.90 2.24 6.99
C THR A 161 -13.10 3.67 7.48
N ASN A 162 -12.01 4.36 7.85
CA ASN A 162 -12.02 5.74 8.26
C ASN A 162 -11.96 6.66 7.03
N GLU A 163 -13.03 6.70 6.23
CA GLU A 163 -13.11 7.45 4.95
C GLU A 163 -12.69 8.93 5.06
N LYS A 164 -12.72 9.53 6.25
CA LYS A 164 -12.27 10.90 6.51
C LYS A 164 -10.75 11.08 6.56
N LYS A 165 -10.00 9.99 6.61
CA LYS A 165 -8.54 9.94 6.81
C LYS A 165 -7.83 9.08 5.78
N SER A 166 -8.40 7.92 5.43
CA SER A 166 -7.95 7.14 4.26
C SER A 166 -8.30 7.85 2.95
N TRP A 167 -9.45 8.55 2.91
CA TRP A 167 -10.02 9.28 1.78
C TRP A 167 -10.14 8.46 0.48
N LEU A 168 -9.14 8.41 -0.39
CA LEU A 168 -9.14 7.55 -1.59
C LEU A 168 -8.00 6.53 -1.64
N ASN A 169 -7.30 6.34 -0.51
CA ASN A 169 -6.48 5.17 -0.29
C ASN A 169 -7.39 4.08 0.28
N VAL A 170 -7.63 3.05 -0.51
CA VAL A 170 -8.49 1.91 -0.19
C VAL A 170 -7.70 0.60 -0.05
N ALA A 171 -6.37 0.68 -0.10
CA ALA A 171 -5.48 -0.46 0.07
C ALA A 171 -5.74 -1.18 1.41
N GLU A 172 -5.58 -2.50 1.48
CA GLU A 172 -5.98 -3.28 2.64
C GLU A 172 -4.83 -4.16 3.16
N PRO A 173 -4.44 -4.03 4.45
CA PRO A 173 -3.32 -4.80 4.99
C PRO A 173 -3.53 -6.32 4.88
N GLY A 174 -2.59 -6.98 4.22
CA GLY A 174 -2.66 -8.41 3.92
C GLY A 174 -3.56 -8.78 2.75
N GLY A 175 -4.21 -7.83 2.07
CA GLY A 175 -5.00 -8.11 0.87
C GLY A 175 -4.12 -8.56 -0.30
N ASP A 176 -4.69 -9.38 -1.18
CA ASP A 176 -4.03 -9.94 -2.36
C ASP A 176 -4.72 -9.50 -3.66
N SER A 177 -4.32 -10.03 -4.82
CA SER A 177 -4.93 -9.66 -6.11
C SER A 177 -6.45 -9.83 -6.13
N SER A 178 -7.01 -10.79 -5.39
CA SER A 178 -8.46 -11.07 -5.34
C SER A 178 -9.30 -9.96 -4.68
N ASP A 179 -8.69 -9.08 -3.88
CA ASP A 179 -9.34 -7.90 -3.29
C ASP A 179 -9.41 -6.70 -4.25
N MET A 180 -8.61 -6.70 -5.33
CA MET A 180 -8.51 -5.55 -6.24
C MET A 180 -9.85 -5.19 -6.92
N PRO A 181 -10.74 -6.12 -7.32
CA PRO A 181 -12.07 -5.78 -7.83
C PRO A 181 -12.97 -5.08 -6.79
N TYR A 182 -12.84 -5.43 -5.50
CA TYR A 182 -13.54 -4.74 -4.41
C TYR A 182 -12.99 -3.34 -4.20
N GLN A 183 -11.66 -3.19 -4.11
CA GLN A 183 -11.01 -1.89 -3.95
C GLN A 183 -11.28 -0.94 -5.13
N ALA A 184 -11.27 -1.44 -6.37
CA ALA A 184 -11.65 -0.66 -7.56
C ALA A 184 -13.10 -0.16 -7.48
N GLN A 185 -14.04 -1.00 -7.03
CA GLN A 185 -15.44 -0.60 -6.82
C GLN A 185 -15.57 0.42 -5.68
N LEU A 186 -14.75 0.31 -4.63
CA LEU A 186 -14.72 1.22 -3.49
C LEU A 186 -14.17 2.61 -3.86
N ILE A 187 -13.10 2.72 -4.67
CA ILE A 187 -12.65 4.01 -5.25
C ILE A 187 -13.79 4.64 -6.06
N VAL A 188 -14.44 3.84 -6.90
CA VAL A 188 -15.56 4.27 -7.74
C VAL A 188 -16.71 4.84 -6.90
N ASP A 189 -17.10 4.16 -5.82
CA ASP A 189 -18.25 4.60 -4.99
C ASP A 189 -17.89 5.66 -3.95
N ARG A 190 -16.62 5.81 -3.56
CA ARG A 190 -16.13 6.99 -2.82
C ARG A 190 -16.14 8.22 -3.74
N CYS A 191 -15.58 8.13 -4.96
CA CYS A 191 -15.61 9.20 -5.96
C CYS A 191 -17.02 9.67 -6.36
N LYS A 192 -18.05 8.80 -6.29
CA LYS A 192 -19.45 9.17 -6.57
C LYS A 192 -20.16 9.87 -5.41
N ARG A 193 -19.71 9.64 -4.16
CA ARG A 193 -20.35 10.16 -2.95
C ARG A 193 -19.74 11.47 -2.46
N ASP A 194 -18.49 11.74 -2.83
CA ASP A 194 -17.78 12.93 -2.40
C ASP A 194 -18.11 14.13 -3.29
N GLU A 195 -18.99 15.01 -2.80
CA GLU A 195 -19.43 16.24 -3.49
C GLU A 195 -18.27 17.19 -3.87
N ARG A 196 -17.06 16.98 -3.34
CA ARG A 196 -15.85 17.73 -3.71
C ARG A 196 -15.27 17.28 -5.05
N ILE A 197 -15.62 16.08 -5.54
CA ILE A 197 -15.08 15.48 -6.77
C ILE A 197 -16.15 15.53 -7.85
N ASP A 198 -15.90 16.27 -8.94
CA ASP A 198 -16.72 16.12 -10.14
C ASP A 198 -16.25 14.85 -10.87
N ILE A 199 -16.90 13.73 -10.59
CA ILE A 199 -16.51 12.44 -11.15
C ILE A 199 -16.46 12.43 -12.69
N ASN A 200 -17.14 13.32 -13.40
CA ASN A 200 -17.15 13.36 -14.87
C ASN A 200 -16.12 14.35 -15.45
N ASN A 201 -15.71 15.36 -14.69
CA ASN A 201 -14.85 16.46 -15.19
C ASN A 201 -13.47 16.54 -14.53
N ASP A 202 -13.32 16.16 -13.25
CA ASP A 202 -12.01 16.04 -12.60
C ASP A 202 -11.22 14.88 -13.23
N TRP A 203 -9.95 15.11 -13.54
CA TRP A 203 -9.02 14.03 -13.90
C TRP A 203 -8.48 13.36 -12.63
N LYS A 204 -8.55 12.02 -12.61
CA LYS A 204 -8.11 11.18 -11.50
C LYS A 204 -6.89 10.36 -11.91
N MET A 205 -5.97 10.17 -10.98
CA MET A 205 -4.87 9.23 -11.12
C MET A 205 -5.00 8.15 -10.04
N VAL A 206 -5.13 6.89 -10.46
CA VAL A 206 -5.20 5.73 -9.56
C VAL A 206 -3.84 5.03 -9.60
N THR A 207 -3.23 4.78 -8.44
CA THR A 207 -2.10 3.88 -8.32
C THR A 207 -2.60 2.52 -7.84
N LEU A 208 -2.30 1.47 -8.62
CA LEU A 208 -2.54 0.07 -8.28
C LEU A 208 -1.19 -0.59 -8.06
N PHE A 209 -0.94 -1.03 -6.83
CA PHE A 209 0.29 -1.73 -6.44
C PHE A 209 -0.04 -2.86 -5.47
N ILE A 210 0.14 -4.10 -5.91
CA ILE A 210 -0.28 -5.34 -5.26
C ILE A 210 0.65 -6.49 -5.70
N GLY A 211 0.61 -7.62 -5.00
CA GLY A 211 1.36 -8.84 -5.34
C GLY A 211 2.21 -9.39 -4.19
N GLY A 212 2.46 -8.60 -3.13
CA GLY A 212 3.23 -9.05 -1.98
C GLY A 212 2.56 -10.22 -1.25
N ASN A 213 1.26 -10.10 -0.96
CA ASN A 213 0.51 -11.18 -0.31
C ASN A 213 0.23 -12.37 -1.23
N ASP A 214 0.17 -12.16 -2.55
CA ASP A 214 0.09 -13.23 -3.55
C ASP A 214 1.35 -14.09 -3.55
N PHE A 215 2.55 -13.49 -3.66
CA PHE A 215 3.82 -14.21 -3.54
C PHE A 215 3.91 -14.95 -2.20
N CYS A 216 3.67 -14.24 -1.10
CA CYS A 216 3.76 -14.82 0.22
C CYS A 216 2.69 -15.89 0.49
N GLY A 217 1.59 -15.89 -0.27
CA GLY A 217 0.50 -16.84 -0.21
C GLY A 217 0.67 -18.02 -1.17
N SER A 218 1.59 -17.94 -2.13
CA SER A 218 1.73 -18.93 -3.18
C SER A 218 2.33 -20.26 -2.73
N CYS A 219 2.92 -20.39 -1.54
CA CYS A 219 3.60 -21.63 -1.15
C CYS A 219 2.64 -22.65 -0.53
N ASP A 220 2.26 -23.66 -1.31
CA ASP A 220 1.52 -24.83 -0.82
C ASP A 220 2.43 -26.06 -0.77
N PHE A 221 2.91 -26.38 0.44
CA PHE A 221 3.74 -27.55 0.74
C PHE A 221 3.05 -28.91 0.52
N SER A 222 1.77 -28.92 0.10
CA SER A 222 1.05 -30.13 -0.32
C SER A 222 1.00 -30.35 -1.84
N GLN A 223 1.43 -29.37 -2.66
CA GLN A 223 1.49 -29.52 -4.13
C GLN A 223 2.87 -30.01 -4.62
N PRO A 224 2.94 -30.77 -5.73
CA PRO A 224 4.21 -31.16 -6.34
C PRO A 224 5.06 -29.97 -6.82
N ASP A 225 4.39 -28.94 -7.33
CA ASP A 225 5.00 -27.75 -7.92
C ASP A 225 5.11 -26.59 -6.92
N PHE A 226 4.80 -26.83 -5.63
CA PHE A 226 4.82 -25.89 -4.51
C PHE A 226 3.97 -24.61 -4.64
N ILE A 227 3.17 -24.44 -5.70
CA ILE A 227 2.34 -23.26 -5.95
C ILE A 227 0.86 -23.52 -5.60
N ASP A 228 0.28 -22.71 -4.70
CA ASP A 228 -1.16 -22.62 -4.43
C ASP A 228 -1.88 -22.15 -5.71
N PRO A 229 -2.85 -22.92 -6.25
CA PRO A 229 -3.50 -22.61 -7.53
C PRO A 229 -4.34 -21.32 -7.55
N ASN A 230 -4.53 -20.65 -6.40
CA ASN A 230 -5.16 -19.33 -6.33
C ASN A 230 -4.17 -18.18 -6.61
N HIS A 231 -2.86 -18.45 -6.63
CA HIS A 231 -1.79 -17.45 -6.78
C HIS A 231 -0.90 -17.70 -8.03
N THR A 232 -1.43 -18.34 -9.07
CA THR A 232 -0.72 -18.47 -10.36
C THR A 232 -0.77 -17.13 -11.15
N PRO A 233 0.14 -16.90 -12.12
CA PRO A 233 0.14 -15.67 -12.94
C PRO A 233 -1.17 -15.40 -13.67
N GLU A 234 -1.87 -16.45 -14.10
CA GLU A 234 -3.14 -16.37 -14.83
C GLU A 234 -4.28 -15.92 -13.90
N VAL A 235 -4.33 -16.44 -12.66
CA VAL A 235 -5.33 -16.03 -11.66
C VAL A 235 -5.03 -14.60 -11.17
N TYR A 236 -3.77 -14.30 -10.87
CA TYR A 236 -3.32 -12.95 -10.53
C TYR A 236 -3.75 -11.94 -11.61
N ARG A 237 -3.44 -12.22 -12.89
CA ARG A 237 -3.91 -11.43 -14.04
C ARG A 237 -5.42 -11.28 -14.04
N GLN A 238 -6.18 -12.37 -13.92
CA GLN A 238 -7.64 -12.33 -13.98
C GLN A 238 -8.20 -11.34 -12.95
N LYS A 239 -7.62 -11.27 -11.75
CA LYS A 239 -8.09 -10.37 -10.68
C LYS A 239 -7.68 -8.91 -10.87
N ILE A 240 -6.51 -8.64 -11.45
CA ILE A 240 -6.17 -7.28 -11.88
C ILE A 240 -7.04 -6.86 -13.07
N GLU A 241 -7.34 -7.77 -14.00
CA GLU A 241 -8.20 -7.53 -15.17
C GLU A 241 -9.65 -7.23 -14.75
N GLU A 242 -10.23 -8.00 -13.81
CA GLU A 242 -11.53 -7.72 -13.18
C GLU A 242 -11.57 -6.32 -12.53
N ALA A 243 -10.48 -5.89 -11.88
CA ALA A 243 -10.39 -4.59 -11.22
C ALA A 243 -10.25 -3.42 -12.22
N LEU A 244 -9.39 -3.56 -13.22
CA LEU A 244 -9.20 -2.55 -14.27
C LEU A 244 -10.46 -2.38 -15.13
N ASP A 245 -11.21 -3.45 -15.39
CA ASP A 245 -12.51 -3.38 -16.09
C ASP A 245 -13.55 -2.58 -15.29
N ILE A 246 -13.54 -2.69 -13.96
CA ILE A 246 -14.38 -1.89 -13.06
C ILE A 246 -14.02 -0.40 -13.15
N LEU A 247 -12.72 -0.05 -13.11
CA LEU A 247 -12.25 1.33 -13.26
C LEU A 247 -12.58 1.89 -14.66
N HIS A 248 -12.23 1.16 -15.72
CA HIS A 248 -12.47 1.56 -17.11
C HIS A 248 -13.96 1.85 -17.39
N THR A 249 -14.84 1.00 -16.85
CA THR A 249 -16.30 1.09 -17.06
C THR A 249 -16.96 2.17 -16.20
N LYS A 250 -16.47 2.41 -14.97
CA LYS A 250 -17.21 3.17 -13.93
C LYS A 250 -16.50 4.45 -13.45
N LEU A 251 -15.25 4.69 -13.85
CA LEU A 251 -14.45 5.85 -13.46
C LEU A 251 -13.92 6.60 -14.71
N PRO A 252 -14.74 7.47 -15.33
CA PRO A 252 -14.30 8.29 -16.47
C PRO A 252 -13.15 9.23 -16.08
N LYS A 253 -12.42 9.81 -17.04
CA LYS A 253 -11.26 10.69 -16.81
C LYS A 253 -10.23 10.12 -15.82
N THR A 254 -9.70 8.92 -16.10
CA THR A 254 -8.76 8.24 -15.20
C THR A 254 -7.49 7.78 -15.91
N PHE A 255 -6.34 8.16 -15.35
CA PHE A 255 -5.05 7.53 -15.65
C PHE A 255 -4.76 6.48 -14.56
N VAL A 256 -4.48 5.23 -14.93
CA VAL A 256 -4.07 4.20 -13.96
C VAL A 256 -2.57 3.94 -14.07
N ASN A 257 -1.84 4.18 -12.97
CA ASN A 257 -0.50 3.65 -12.75
C ASN A 257 -0.64 2.19 -12.30
N LEU A 258 -0.40 1.25 -13.21
CA LEU A 258 -0.27 -0.16 -12.86
C LEU A 258 1.20 -0.45 -12.52
N VAL A 259 1.50 -0.66 -11.25
CA VAL A 259 2.87 -0.86 -10.77
C VAL A 259 3.04 -2.35 -10.41
N PRO A 260 3.85 -3.12 -11.14
CA PRO A 260 4.15 -4.52 -10.79
C PRO A 260 4.96 -4.60 -9.48
N MET A 261 4.73 -5.66 -8.72
CA MET A 261 5.50 -5.95 -7.50
C MET A 261 7.00 -6.16 -7.81
N PHE A 262 7.86 -5.67 -6.92
CA PHE A 262 9.30 -6.00 -6.93
C PHE A 262 9.55 -7.45 -6.55
N ASP A 263 10.74 -7.96 -6.86
CA ASP A 263 11.19 -9.25 -6.33
C ASP A 263 11.37 -9.19 -4.80
N ILE A 264 10.86 -10.20 -4.10
CA ILE A 264 10.99 -10.37 -2.64
C ILE A 264 12.02 -11.45 -2.25
N THR A 265 12.61 -12.16 -3.22
CA THR A 265 13.74 -13.09 -3.02
C THR A 265 14.86 -12.49 -2.14
N PRO A 266 15.28 -11.20 -2.30
CA PRO A 266 16.35 -10.61 -1.51
C PRO A 266 16.12 -10.61 0.00
N LEU A 267 14.87 -10.68 0.47
CA LEU A 267 14.52 -10.66 1.89
C LEU A 267 15.13 -11.86 2.66
N ASN A 268 15.35 -12.99 2.00
CA ASN A 268 15.94 -14.20 2.61
C ASN A 268 17.40 -13.99 3.10
N ASN A 269 18.06 -12.89 2.71
CA ASN A 269 19.39 -12.56 3.20
C ASN A 269 19.40 -12.01 4.63
N PHE A 270 18.26 -11.48 5.13
CA PHE A 270 18.17 -10.95 6.49
C PHE A 270 17.90 -12.08 7.50
N THR A 271 18.96 -12.76 7.91
CA THR A 271 18.92 -13.97 8.76
C THR A 271 19.00 -13.69 10.27
N ASP A 272 18.79 -12.44 10.71
CA ASP A 272 18.71 -12.15 12.15
C ASP A 272 17.43 -12.73 12.76
N PRO A 273 17.42 -13.12 14.05
CA PRO A 273 16.28 -13.83 14.65
C PRO A 273 14.96 -13.07 14.61
N LEU A 274 14.98 -11.73 14.55
CA LEU A 274 13.76 -10.93 14.45
C LEU A 274 13.24 -10.89 13.01
N CYS A 275 14.14 -10.86 12.02
CA CYS A 275 13.80 -10.98 10.59
C CYS A 275 13.24 -12.36 10.27
N THR A 276 13.96 -13.44 10.58
CA THR A 276 13.52 -14.81 10.27
C THR A 276 12.16 -15.13 10.88
N LEU A 277 11.90 -14.66 12.10
CA LEU A 277 10.61 -14.79 12.77
C LEU A 277 9.51 -13.91 12.11
N SER A 278 9.84 -12.69 11.69
CA SER A 278 8.90 -11.80 10.99
C SER A 278 8.57 -12.32 9.58
N HIS A 279 9.56 -12.85 8.85
CA HIS A 279 9.37 -13.54 7.58
C HIS A 279 8.53 -14.79 7.76
N TRP A 280 8.80 -15.65 8.75
CA TRP A 280 7.94 -16.81 9.00
C TRP A 280 6.48 -16.44 9.33
N LEU A 281 6.26 -15.31 10.03
CA LEU A 281 4.94 -14.81 10.39
C LEU A 281 4.17 -14.24 9.17
N PHE A 282 4.82 -13.41 8.35
CA PHE A 282 4.18 -12.66 7.27
C PHE A 282 4.36 -13.29 5.87
N CYS A 283 5.45 -14.03 5.63
CA CYS A 283 5.85 -14.52 4.31
C CYS A 283 6.79 -15.74 4.39
N ASP A 284 6.30 -16.90 4.85
CA ASP A 284 7.10 -18.12 5.00
C ASP A 284 7.65 -18.65 3.66
N CYS A 285 7.06 -18.27 2.52
CA CYS A 285 7.65 -18.43 1.19
C CYS A 285 9.10 -17.93 1.09
N VAL A 286 9.42 -16.76 1.66
CA VAL A 286 10.78 -16.18 1.62
C VAL A 286 11.78 -17.05 2.39
N VAL A 287 11.34 -17.71 3.46
CA VAL A 287 12.21 -18.55 4.31
C VAL A 287 12.41 -19.95 3.71
N VAL A 288 11.40 -20.50 3.04
CA VAL A 288 11.40 -21.92 2.63
C VAL A 288 11.61 -22.12 1.12
N ASN A 289 11.16 -21.20 0.26
CA ASN A 289 11.20 -21.37 -1.20
C ASN A 289 11.54 -20.07 -1.97
N ALA A 290 12.55 -19.33 -1.48
CA ALA A 290 12.98 -18.06 -2.08
C ALA A 290 13.34 -18.14 -3.58
N THR A 291 13.80 -19.31 -4.07
CA THR A 291 14.24 -19.50 -5.46
C THR A 291 13.12 -19.32 -6.49
N GLU A 292 11.87 -19.64 -6.12
CA GLU A 292 10.73 -19.56 -7.05
C GLU A 292 10.01 -18.20 -7.03
N MET A 293 10.37 -17.30 -6.10
CA MET A 293 9.75 -15.97 -5.97
C MET A 293 10.06 -15.08 -7.18
N LYS A 294 11.32 -15.00 -7.64
CA LYS A 294 11.69 -14.23 -8.85
C LYS A 294 11.05 -14.79 -10.14
N PRO A 295 11.04 -16.11 -10.41
CA PRO A 295 10.25 -16.70 -11.49
C PRO A 295 8.76 -16.33 -11.44
N LEU A 296 8.12 -16.41 -10.27
CA LEU A 296 6.71 -16.05 -10.09
C LEU A 296 6.45 -14.55 -10.34
N GLN A 297 7.34 -13.69 -9.85
CA GLN A 297 7.33 -12.24 -10.07
C GLN A 297 7.42 -11.87 -11.55
N LEU A 298 8.31 -12.54 -12.31
CA LEU A 298 8.40 -12.38 -13.76
C LEU A 298 7.14 -12.91 -14.46
N GLY A 299 6.55 -14.00 -13.98
CA GLY A 299 5.26 -14.51 -14.46
C GLY A 299 4.14 -13.47 -14.34
N TYR A 300 3.94 -12.93 -13.13
CA TYR A 300 2.95 -11.87 -12.86
C TYR A 300 3.20 -10.64 -13.75
N TYR A 301 4.45 -10.19 -13.86
CA TYR A 301 4.81 -9.06 -14.70
C TYR A 301 4.50 -9.30 -16.19
N ASN A 302 4.87 -10.47 -16.72
CA ASN A 302 4.63 -10.82 -18.12
C ASN A 302 3.14 -10.88 -18.45
N GLU A 303 2.31 -11.41 -17.55
CA GLU A 303 0.86 -11.45 -17.75
C GLU A 303 0.20 -10.07 -17.64
N LEU A 304 0.63 -9.21 -16.70
CA LEU A 304 0.19 -7.80 -16.69
C LEU A 304 0.63 -7.05 -17.94
N LYS A 305 1.86 -7.26 -18.41
CA LYS A 305 2.37 -6.65 -19.64
C LYS A 305 1.56 -7.12 -20.86
N SER A 306 1.27 -8.42 -20.96
CA SER A 306 0.41 -9.05 -21.97
C SER A 306 -1.01 -8.45 -21.97
N LEU A 307 -1.59 -8.20 -20.78
CA LEU A 307 -2.88 -7.52 -20.64
C LEU A 307 -2.84 -6.08 -21.17
N ILE A 308 -1.85 -5.27 -20.80
CA ILE A 308 -1.78 -3.86 -21.21
C ILE A 308 -1.41 -3.71 -22.70
N ASP A 309 -0.41 -4.46 -23.18
CA ASP A 309 0.03 -4.43 -24.58
C ASP A 309 -1.06 -4.90 -25.56
N SER A 310 -2.09 -5.62 -25.09
CA SER A 310 -3.27 -5.98 -25.90
C SER A 310 -4.13 -4.79 -26.35
N GLY A 311 -3.95 -3.61 -25.73
CA GLY A 311 -4.74 -2.41 -26.00
C GLY A 311 -6.15 -2.42 -25.41
N LYS A 312 -6.51 -3.40 -24.56
CA LYS A 312 -7.86 -3.56 -23.98
C LYS A 312 -8.46 -2.28 -23.37
N TYR A 313 -7.62 -1.41 -22.80
CA TYR A 313 -8.05 -0.18 -22.13
C TYR A 313 -7.91 1.09 -22.99
N GLU A 314 -7.28 0.99 -24.16
CA GLU A 314 -7.06 2.11 -25.08
C GLU A 314 -8.27 2.29 -26.02
N THR A 315 -9.49 2.24 -25.48
CA THR A 315 -10.75 2.30 -26.26
C THR A 315 -11.44 3.66 -26.21
N LYS A 316 -10.91 4.61 -25.42
CA LYS A 316 -11.50 5.92 -25.18
C LYS A 316 -10.48 6.95 -24.69
N ASP A 317 -10.54 8.17 -25.24
CA ASP A 317 -9.65 9.29 -24.91
C ASP A 317 -9.63 9.69 -23.42
N ASP A 318 -10.56 9.23 -22.59
CA ASP A 318 -10.68 9.60 -21.18
C ASP A 318 -10.09 8.56 -20.20
N PHE A 319 -9.49 7.47 -20.69
CA PHE A 319 -8.94 6.43 -19.84
C PHE A 319 -7.73 5.73 -20.46
N THR A 320 -6.74 5.39 -19.63
CA THR A 320 -5.60 4.53 -20.01
C THR A 320 -5.07 3.79 -18.78
N VAL A 321 -4.45 2.64 -18.99
CA VAL A 321 -3.68 1.93 -17.96
C VAL A 321 -2.24 1.85 -18.43
N VAL A 322 -1.33 2.51 -17.72
CA VAL A 322 0.09 2.52 -18.05
C VAL A 322 0.84 1.67 -17.02
N ILE A 323 1.44 0.59 -17.51
CA ILE A 323 2.36 -0.20 -16.71
C ILE A 323 3.63 0.61 -16.42
N GLN A 324 4.01 0.70 -15.15
CA GLN A 324 5.22 1.38 -14.68
C GLN A 324 6.18 0.28 -14.16
N PRO A 325 7.12 -0.22 -14.98
CA PRO A 325 7.86 -1.45 -14.67
C PRO A 325 9.16 -1.22 -13.88
N MET A 326 9.40 -0.03 -13.33
CA MET A 326 10.66 0.41 -12.72
C MET A 326 11.20 -0.47 -11.58
N PHE A 327 10.34 -1.29 -10.97
CA PHE A 327 10.70 -2.22 -9.90
C PHE A 327 10.93 -3.67 -10.36
N VAL A 328 10.64 -4.01 -11.62
CA VAL A 328 10.58 -5.39 -12.10
C VAL A 328 11.91 -6.12 -11.96
N ASP A 329 13.00 -5.48 -12.39
CA ASP A 329 14.37 -6.00 -12.29
C ASP A 329 15.21 -5.15 -11.34
N SER A 330 14.56 -4.50 -10.39
CA SER A 330 15.21 -3.84 -9.26
C SER A 330 15.45 -4.81 -8.12
N ASP A 331 16.56 -4.59 -7.41
CA ASP A 331 16.94 -5.28 -6.18
C ASP A 331 16.96 -4.24 -5.05
N LEU A 332 16.96 -4.69 -3.80
CA LEU A 332 17.17 -3.82 -2.63
C LEU A 332 18.49 -3.04 -2.78
N PRO A 333 18.57 -1.80 -2.26
CA PRO A 333 19.83 -1.06 -2.30
C PRO A 333 20.88 -1.75 -1.42
N VAL A 334 22.10 -1.78 -1.93
CA VAL A 334 23.29 -2.25 -1.22
C VAL A 334 24.14 -1.06 -0.79
N ASP A 335 24.80 -1.19 0.35
CA ASP A 335 25.82 -0.26 0.81
C ASP A 335 27.04 -0.33 -0.14
N PRO A 336 27.58 0.81 -0.61
CA PRO A 336 28.68 0.80 -1.57
C PRO A 336 30.06 0.50 -0.96
N GLU A 337 30.21 0.54 0.37
CA GLU A 337 31.44 0.22 1.09
C GLU A 337 31.49 -1.25 1.53
N THR A 338 30.37 -1.80 2.01
CA THR A 338 30.30 -3.22 2.46
C THR A 338 29.82 -4.19 1.38
N GLY A 339 28.99 -3.71 0.43
CA GLY A 339 28.29 -4.56 -0.54
C GLY A 339 27.06 -5.29 0.02
N GLU A 340 26.73 -5.10 1.29
CA GLU A 340 25.57 -5.72 1.96
C GLU A 340 24.28 -4.94 1.71
N TYR A 341 23.12 -5.60 1.80
CA TYR A 341 21.82 -4.92 1.67
C TYR A 341 21.57 -3.93 2.82
N ILE A 342 21.13 -2.72 2.48
CA ILE A 342 20.78 -1.67 3.46
C ILE A 342 19.49 -2.08 4.18
N ARG A 343 19.61 -2.82 5.29
CA ARG A 343 18.48 -3.27 6.14
C ARG A 343 17.52 -2.11 6.44
N THR A 344 18.07 -0.93 6.75
CA THR A 344 17.29 0.26 7.14
C THR A 344 16.45 0.87 6.00
N PHE A 345 16.57 0.37 4.76
CA PHE A 345 15.61 0.63 3.68
C PHE A 345 14.23 0.02 3.96
N LEU A 346 14.19 -1.09 4.70
CA LEU A 346 12.96 -1.75 5.14
C LEU A 346 12.43 -1.10 6.42
N SER A 347 11.51 -1.77 7.10
CA SER A 347 11.04 -1.43 8.45
C SER A 347 11.69 -2.35 9.50
N PRO A 348 11.41 -2.17 10.81
CA PRO A 348 11.88 -3.07 11.86
C PRO A 348 11.63 -4.56 11.61
N ASP A 349 10.55 -4.89 10.88
CA ASP A 349 10.13 -6.26 10.52
C ASP A 349 10.94 -6.94 9.41
N CYS A 350 11.85 -6.21 8.75
CA CYS A 350 12.62 -6.70 7.60
C CYS A 350 11.75 -7.14 6.40
N PHE A 351 10.54 -6.63 6.27
CA PHE A 351 9.59 -7.04 5.24
C PHE A 351 8.87 -5.85 4.60
N HIS A 352 8.20 -5.00 5.39
CA HIS A 352 7.63 -3.75 4.86
C HIS A 352 8.73 -2.74 4.49
N PRO A 353 8.55 -1.93 3.43
CA PRO A 353 9.47 -0.84 3.11
C PRO A 353 9.45 0.28 4.18
N GLY A 354 10.59 0.91 4.43
CA GLY A 354 10.74 2.01 5.38
C GLY A 354 10.42 3.39 4.79
N ARG A 355 10.55 4.45 5.60
CA ARG A 355 10.24 5.84 5.19
C ARG A 355 11.05 6.28 3.96
N GLY A 356 12.36 6.04 3.91
CA GLY A 356 13.16 6.40 2.73
C GLY A 356 12.84 5.57 1.48
N ALA A 357 12.43 4.30 1.65
CA ALA A 357 11.98 3.47 0.54
C ALA A 357 10.68 4.01 -0.08
N HIS A 358 9.68 4.37 0.75
CA HIS A 358 8.46 5.01 0.28
C HIS A 358 8.72 6.29 -0.53
N GLN A 359 9.59 7.16 -0.03
CA GLN A 359 9.96 8.39 -0.73
C GLN A 359 10.71 8.12 -2.04
N SER A 360 11.58 7.10 -2.04
CA SER A 360 12.24 6.64 -3.26
C SER A 360 11.24 6.07 -4.26
N PHE A 361 10.25 5.29 -3.83
CA PHE A 361 9.21 4.76 -4.72
C PHE A 361 8.39 5.88 -5.35
N ALA A 362 8.00 6.89 -4.58
CA ALA A 362 7.25 8.05 -5.05
C ALA A 362 8.01 8.89 -6.09
N LEU A 363 9.30 9.18 -5.85
CA LEU A 363 10.17 9.86 -6.82
C LEU A 363 10.40 9.01 -8.08
N THR A 364 10.61 7.70 -7.90
CA THR A 364 10.84 6.76 -9.01
C THR A 364 9.58 6.65 -9.90
N LEU A 365 8.39 6.57 -9.30
CA LEU A 365 7.12 6.61 -10.03
C LEU A 365 6.92 7.94 -10.75
N TRP A 366 7.16 9.07 -10.08
CA TRP A 366 7.10 10.40 -10.71
C TRP A 366 7.96 10.47 -11.97
N ASN A 367 9.24 10.11 -11.87
CA ASN A 367 10.16 10.13 -13.02
C ASN A 367 9.75 9.13 -14.11
N THR A 368 9.29 7.92 -13.73
CA THR A 368 8.91 6.87 -14.69
C THR A 368 7.66 7.23 -15.50
N MET A 369 6.69 7.95 -14.91
CA MET A 369 5.44 8.35 -15.59
C MET A 369 5.71 9.07 -16.91
N PHE A 370 6.66 10.01 -16.94
CA PHE A 370 6.98 10.84 -18.11
C PHE A 370 7.92 10.19 -19.14
N ILE A 371 8.42 8.99 -18.87
CA ILE A 371 9.16 8.19 -19.86
C ILE A 371 8.14 7.51 -20.80
N PRO A 372 8.29 7.62 -22.14
CA PRO A 372 7.34 7.04 -23.10
C PRO A 372 7.12 5.53 -22.89
N VAL A 373 5.90 5.08 -23.19
CA VAL A 373 5.57 3.65 -23.25
C VAL A 373 6.51 2.94 -24.23
N GLY A 374 6.99 1.75 -23.87
CA GLY A 374 8.04 1.03 -24.60
C GLY A 374 9.48 1.51 -24.33
N GLN A 375 9.68 2.62 -23.60
CA GLN A 375 11.00 3.13 -23.19
C GLN A 375 11.20 3.16 -21.66
N LYS A 376 10.17 2.78 -20.89
CA LYS A 376 10.22 2.81 -19.42
C LYS A 376 11.25 1.80 -18.88
N PRO A 377 12.17 2.21 -17.98
CA PRO A 377 13.17 1.33 -17.40
C PRO A 377 12.53 0.25 -16.51
N GLN A 378 13.17 -0.90 -16.42
CA GLN A 378 12.77 -2.02 -15.54
C GLN A 378 13.54 -2.04 -14.21
N ASN A 379 14.60 -1.23 -14.09
CA ASN A 379 15.46 -1.17 -12.91
C ASN A 379 15.68 0.29 -12.49
N VAL A 380 15.52 0.61 -11.19
CA VAL A 380 15.64 1.98 -10.66
C VAL A 380 17.01 2.62 -10.87
N LYS A 381 18.09 1.83 -11.00
CA LYS A 381 19.46 2.31 -11.27
C LYS A 381 19.61 2.86 -12.70
N GLN A 382 18.59 2.70 -13.56
CA GLN A 382 18.49 3.31 -14.88
C GLN A 382 17.85 4.72 -14.84
N LEU A 383 17.37 5.17 -13.67
CA LEU A 383 16.82 6.50 -13.43
C LEU A 383 17.82 7.37 -12.67
N GLU A 384 17.93 8.64 -13.05
CA GLU A 384 18.69 9.62 -12.28
C GLU A 384 17.89 10.04 -11.03
N TYR A 385 18.58 10.18 -9.89
CA TYR A 385 17.98 10.61 -8.61
C TYR A 385 17.78 12.14 -8.56
N LYS A 386 17.03 12.67 -9.54
CA LYS A 386 16.68 14.08 -9.70
C LYS A 386 15.23 14.21 -10.13
N TRP A 387 14.64 15.40 -10.00
CA TRP A 387 13.29 15.64 -10.50
C TRP A 387 13.23 15.69 -12.02
N TYR A 388 12.37 14.86 -12.63
CA TYR A 388 11.86 15.17 -13.97
C TYR A 388 10.87 16.34 -13.88
N CYS A 389 11.14 17.40 -14.65
CA CYS A 389 10.29 18.58 -14.77
C CYS A 389 9.58 18.57 -16.14
N PRO A 390 8.24 18.37 -16.18
CA PRO A 390 7.51 18.31 -17.45
C PRO A 390 7.51 19.64 -18.22
N THR A 391 7.69 19.56 -19.54
CA THR A 391 7.62 20.69 -20.47
C THR A 391 6.70 20.33 -21.65
N GLU A 392 6.21 21.32 -22.39
CA GLU A 392 5.17 21.17 -23.44
C GLU A 392 5.44 20.08 -24.50
N SER A 393 6.71 19.78 -24.78
CA SER A 393 7.13 19.08 -26.01
C SER A 393 6.96 17.55 -26.02
N LYS A 394 6.41 16.93 -24.97
CA LYS A 394 6.35 15.46 -24.83
C LYS A 394 5.01 14.88 -24.30
N ALA A 395 3.89 15.50 -24.63
CA ALA A 395 2.59 14.81 -24.51
C ALA A 395 2.53 13.62 -25.50
N ALA A 396 2.05 12.46 -25.05
CA ALA A 396 2.12 11.23 -25.84
C ALA A 396 1.10 11.22 -27.00
N GLN A 397 1.50 10.62 -28.13
CA GLN A 397 0.66 10.47 -29.32
C GLN A 397 0.27 9.01 -29.52
N ASN A 398 -0.84 8.60 -28.91
CA ASN A 398 -1.57 7.38 -29.26
C ASN A 398 -2.97 7.80 -29.79
N GLU A 399 -3.44 7.20 -30.87
CA GLU A 399 -4.79 7.43 -31.43
C GLU A 399 -5.57 6.09 -31.46
N PRO A 400 -6.76 6.01 -30.85
CA PRO A 400 -7.61 4.82 -30.89
C PRO A 400 -8.77 4.91 -31.92
N VAL A 401 -9.33 3.75 -32.29
CA VAL A 401 -10.32 3.58 -33.39
C VAL A 401 -11.70 3.14 -32.83
N PRO A 402 -12.85 3.67 -33.31
CA PRO A 402 -14.18 3.46 -32.71
C PRO A 402 -14.92 2.23 -33.29
N LEU A 403 -16.16 1.81 -32.91
CA LEU A 403 -17.31 2.44 -32.23
C LEU A 403 -18.31 1.35 -31.70
N GLY A 404 -19.17 1.65 -30.70
CA GLY A 404 -20.47 0.95 -30.50
C GLY A 404 -20.97 0.79 -29.04
N ALA A 405 -22.26 1.06 -28.73
CA ALA A 405 -22.79 1.02 -27.35
C ALA A 405 -24.34 0.88 -27.19
N MET A 406 -24.80 0.29 -26.07
CA MET A 406 -26.12 0.41 -25.36
C MET A 406 -25.98 -0.29 -23.96
N LEU A 407 -26.31 0.22 -22.75
CA LEU A 407 -27.51 0.87 -22.13
C LEU A 407 -28.67 -0.13 -21.82
N THR A 408 -29.39 -0.22 -20.67
CA THR A 408 -29.44 0.35 -19.27
C THR A 408 -30.49 -0.48 -18.43
N LYS A 409 -30.89 -0.35 -17.13
CA LYS A 409 -30.67 0.50 -15.90
C LYS A 409 -31.31 -0.18 -14.63
N GLY A 410 -30.92 0.20 -13.39
CA GLY A 410 -31.71 0.02 -12.13
C GLY A 410 -30.97 -0.73 -10.97
N ALA A 411 -30.91 -0.38 -9.65
CA ALA A 411 -31.70 0.42 -8.66
C ALA A 411 -32.51 -0.51 -7.66
N VAL A 412 -32.67 -0.30 -6.32
CA VAL A 412 -32.24 0.75 -5.34
C VAL A 412 -32.54 0.36 -3.84
N VAL A 413 -31.85 0.92 -2.81
CA VAL A 413 -32.33 1.20 -1.38
C VAL A 413 -32.56 -0.01 -0.39
N THR A 414 -32.37 -0.03 0.96
CA THR A 414 -31.88 0.95 2.00
C THR A 414 -31.63 0.37 3.45
N ILE A 415 -30.61 0.91 4.16
CA ILE A 415 -30.40 1.26 5.63
C ILE A 415 -31.12 0.51 6.81
N TYR A 416 -30.45 0.23 7.97
CA TYR A 416 -30.78 0.75 9.36
C TYR A 416 -29.92 0.25 10.60
N LEU A 417 -29.23 1.20 11.27
CA LEU A 417 -28.87 1.39 12.72
C LEU A 417 -27.99 0.47 13.65
N ARG A 418 -27.01 1.15 14.29
CA ARG A 418 -26.63 1.26 15.74
C ARG A 418 -26.42 0.03 16.66
N SER A 419 -25.28 0.06 17.36
CA SER A 419 -25.23 0.20 18.84
C SER A 419 -23.88 0.76 19.36
N LEU A 420 -23.81 1.12 20.65
CA LEU A 420 -22.63 1.68 21.35
C LEU A 420 -22.39 1.00 22.71
N GLY A 421 -21.12 0.75 23.04
CA GLY A 421 -20.63 0.12 24.28
C GLY A 421 -19.49 -0.83 23.92
N PRO A 422 -18.29 -0.70 24.52
CA PRO A 422 -18.11 -1.21 25.89
C PRO A 422 -17.11 -0.40 26.77
N TRP A 423 -16.75 0.83 26.40
CA TRP A 423 -15.60 1.60 26.93
C TRP A 423 -15.59 1.95 28.45
N ARG A 424 -16.50 1.38 29.24
CA ARG A 424 -16.68 1.68 30.68
C ARG A 424 -16.20 0.59 31.66
N SER A 425 -15.86 -0.64 31.23
CA SER A 425 -15.62 -1.80 32.12
C SER A 425 -14.17 -2.03 32.61
N MET A 426 -13.14 -1.86 31.76
CA MET A 426 -11.73 -2.22 32.09
C MET A 426 -11.21 -1.69 33.45
N ASN A 427 -10.28 -2.42 34.06
CA ASN A 427 -9.51 -1.94 35.23
C ASN A 427 -8.81 -0.59 34.94
N SER A 428 -8.90 0.37 35.87
CA SER A 428 -8.38 1.74 35.70
C SER A 428 -6.86 1.80 35.51
N LYS A 429 -6.11 0.91 36.17
CA LYS A 429 -4.65 0.82 36.04
C LYS A 429 -4.26 0.42 34.61
N TRP A 430 -4.91 -0.59 34.06
CA TRP A 430 -4.74 -1.03 32.67
C TRP A 430 -5.17 0.04 31.66
N ARG A 431 -6.33 0.70 31.85
CA ARG A 431 -6.73 1.85 30.99
C ARG A 431 -5.68 2.97 30.99
N SER A 432 -5.08 3.28 32.14
CA SER A 432 -4.03 4.30 32.25
C SER A 432 -2.70 3.87 31.61
N MET A 433 -2.45 2.57 31.46
CA MET A 433 -1.22 2.02 30.89
C MET A 433 -1.33 1.91 29.38
N LEU A 434 -2.41 1.30 28.86
CA LEU A 434 -2.68 1.30 27.42
C LEU A 434 -2.79 2.73 26.87
N LYS A 435 -3.47 3.66 27.57
CA LYS A 435 -3.40 5.08 27.19
C LYS A 435 -1.96 5.61 27.12
N ARG A 436 -1.12 5.35 28.12
CA ARG A 436 0.25 5.90 28.14
C ARG A 436 1.13 5.33 27.03
N GLU A 437 1.07 4.03 26.77
CA GLU A 437 1.91 3.43 25.72
C GLU A 437 1.37 3.71 24.31
N VAL A 438 0.04 3.72 24.10
CA VAL A 438 -0.55 4.18 22.85
C VAL A 438 -0.26 5.67 22.61
N THR A 439 -0.30 6.53 23.63
CA THR A 439 0.15 7.93 23.50
C THR A 439 1.66 8.06 23.28
N ARG A 440 2.49 7.11 23.72
CA ARG A 440 3.94 7.11 23.44
C ARG A 440 4.28 6.69 22.02
N LEU A 441 3.53 5.76 21.43
CA LEU A 441 3.59 5.41 19.99
C LEU A 441 3.06 6.53 19.06
N VAL A 442 2.85 7.74 19.58
CA VAL A 442 2.03 8.80 19.00
C VAL A 442 2.63 10.20 19.21
N ILE A 443 3.43 10.39 20.26
CA ILE A 443 4.22 11.62 20.47
C ILE A 443 5.34 11.66 19.42
N ASN A 444 4.96 12.12 18.24
CA ASN A 444 5.75 12.60 17.08
C ASN A 444 4.86 12.70 15.81
N SER A 445 3.62 12.17 15.81
CA SER A 445 2.68 12.29 14.68
C SER A 445 2.12 13.72 14.54
N PRO A 446 1.98 14.26 13.31
CA PRO A 446 1.48 15.62 13.06
C PRO A 446 -0.05 15.80 13.29
N CYS A 447 -0.76 14.78 13.81
CA CYS A 447 -2.22 14.75 13.91
C CYS A 447 -2.75 15.00 15.35
N PRO A 448 -2.93 16.25 15.82
CA PRO A 448 -3.25 16.58 17.22
C PRO A 448 -4.63 16.15 17.73
N ASN A 449 -5.49 15.58 16.87
CA ASN A 449 -6.89 15.23 17.19
C ASN A 449 -7.27 13.77 16.84
N TYR A 450 -6.30 12.86 16.74
CA TYR A 450 -6.62 11.44 16.58
C TYR A 450 -6.99 10.82 17.94
N ASP A 451 -8.21 10.26 18.08
CA ASP A 451 -8.57 9.51 19.31
C ASP A 451 -8.13 8.05 19.20
N TYR A 452 -6.88 7.78 19.62
CA TYR A 452 -6.25 6.45 19.52
C TYR A 452 -6.94 5.34 20.34
N ARG A 453 -8.03 5.68 21.05
CA ARG A 453 -9.01 4.73 21.59
C ARG A 453 -9.76 3.96 20.51
N ALA A 454 -9.78 4.46 19.28
CA ALA A 454 -10.38 3.80 18.11
C ALA A 454 -9.49 2.67 17.54
N ILE A 455 -8.21 2.62 17.89
CA ILE A 455 -7.28 1.50 17.57
C ILE A 455 -7.44 0.36 18.60
N LEU A 456 -8.31 0.53 19.60
CA LEU A 456 -8.65 -0.50 20.57
C LEU A 456 -10.06 -1.05 20.23
N PRO A 457 -10.17 -2.32 19.80
CA PRO A 457 -11.44 -2.94 19.47
C PRO A 457 -12.49 -2.87 20.58
N ARG A 458 -13.75 -3.10 20.22
CA ARG A 458 -14.89 -3.08 21.16
C ARG A 458 -14.91 -4.31 22.09
N MET A 459 -13.97 -4.35 23.05
CA MET A 459 -13.82 -5.40 24.06
C MET A 459 -15.15 -5.87 24.66
N SER A 460 -15.57 -7.09 24.35
CA SER A 460 -16.62 -7.80 25.11
C SER A 460 -16.17 -8.01 26.56
N TYR A 461 -17.12 -8.22 27.46
CA TYR A 461 -16.83 -8.50 28.88
C TYR A 461 -16.16 -9.88 29.08
N SER A 462 -16.37 -10.84 28.16
CA SER A 462 -15.70 -12.16 28.17
C SER A 462 -14.18 -12.05 28.00
N VAL A 463 -13.75 -11.27 27.01
CA VAL A 463 -12.35 -11.07 26.56
C VAL A 463 -11.40 -10.67 27.68
N LEU A 464 -11.91 -9.96 28.70
CA LEU A 464 -11.12 -9.40 29.79
C LEU A 464 -11.03 -10.32 31.02
N GLN A 465 -11.54 -11.55 30.93
CA GLN A 465 -11.62 -12.49 32.06
C GLN A 465 -10.87 -13.81 31.86
N GLN A 466 -10.27 -14.03 30.68
CA GLN A 466 -9.28 -15.08 30.38
C GLN A 466 -7.86 -14.49 30.38
#